data_AF-A0A0F9FDT1-F1
#
_entry.id   AF-A0A0F9FDT1-F1
#
_cell.length_a   1.000
_cell.length_b   1.000
_cell.length_c   1.000
_cell.angle_alpha   90.00
_cell.angle_beta   90.00
_cell.angle_gamma   90.00
#
_symmetry.space_group_name_H-M   'P 1'
#
loop_
_entity.id
_entity.type
_entity.pdbx_description
1 polymer ?
#
loop_
_entity_poly.entity_id
_entity_poly.type
_entity_poly.pdbx_seq_one_letter_code
_entity_poly.pdbx_strand_id
1 'polypeptide(L)'
;QVANLLNDDFGGLNLMRMGRNQTTQHLFRLVALAPDWTESNIRSMVKAFKRGNEGAMYRTFWGRIAIKMGAATILFNLMMAGFDDDDFIKRYKKAWVAGNLKWLDIDITPLYRLLGGSGKRKYFSLIGHFKDPLKFMLHPIRSAKYKGSVLTRMFLDAVTGEDWAGREFTTFSELIGIDDKGKYVTTSRRQGYRAGEEKGGRLKGALTKYTTGGASPVEYDQALSFILYELRSAQPIQVQSVITFLTGEMDAFDAISKSAGLMTSTKKEDKETTRKKAKFIQR
;
A
#
# COMPACT_ATOMS: atom_id res chain seq x y z
N GLN A 1 -10.69 -26.97 -23.81
CA GLN A 1 -9.42 -26.66 -23.12
C GLN A 1 -9.23 -25.15 -22.87
N VAL A 2 -9.38 -24.29 -23.89
CA VAL A 2 -9.24 -22.82 -23.75
C VAL A 2 -10.18 -22.21 -22.70
N ALA A 3 -11.44 -22.65 -22.61
CA ALA A 3 -12.39 -22.16 -21.61
C ALA A 3 -11.96 -22.44 -20.15
N ASN A 4 -11.25 -23.54 -19.90
CA ASN A 4 -10.72 -23.84 -18.57
C ASN A 4 -9.53 -22.94 -18.23
N LEU A 5 -8.67 -22.65 -19.21
CA LEU A 5 -7.57 -21.70 -19.06
C LEU A 5 -8.08 -20.28 -18.78
N LEU A 6 -9.07 -19.81 -19.54
CA LEU A 6 -9.68 -18.49 -19.31
C LEU A 6 -10.35 -18.38 -17.94
N ASN A 7 -11.10 -19.41 -17.53
CA ASN A 7 -11.67 -19.47 -16.17
C ASN A 7 -10.60 -19.55 -15.09
N ASP A 8 -9.47 -20.19 -15.40
CA ASP A 8 -8.35 -20.33 -14.48
C ASP A 8 -7.65 -19.00 -14.24
N ASP A 9 -7.45 -18.22 -15.32
CA ASP A 9 -6.66 -16.99 -15.35
C ASP A 9 -7.47 -15.74 -14.94
N PHE A 10 -8.70 -15.59 -15.44
CA PHE A 10 -9.49 -14.35 -15.25
C PHE A 10 -10.57 -14.46 -14.18
N GLY A 11 -10.81 -15.67 -13.65
CA GLY A 11 -11.87 -15.94 -12.69
C GLY A 11 -13.26 -15.95 -13.32
N GLY A 12 -14.23 -16.49 -12.58
CA GLY A 12 -15.60 -15.97 -12.63
C GLY A 12 -16.57 -16.34 -13.76
N LEU A 13 -16.24 -17.02 -14.86
CA LEU A 13 -17.27 -17.17 -15.93
C LEU A 13 -18.17 -18.42 -15.81
N ASN A 14 -17.77 -19.47 -15.09
CA ASN A 14 -18.70 -20.58 -14.81
C ASN A 14 -18.31 -21.41 -13.57
N LEU A 15 -18.66 -20.90 -12.40
CA LEU A 15 -18.37 -21.51 -11.10
C LEU A 15 -19.00 -22.91 -10.95
N MET A 16 -20.20 -23.10 -11.52
CA MET A 16 -20.90 -24.39 -11.55
C MET A 16 -20.15 -25.45 -12.38
N ARG A 17 -19.57 -25.06 -13.52
CA ARG A 17 -18.72 -25.97 -14.32
C ARG A 17 -17.42 -26.36 -13.62
N MET A 18 -16.97 -25.58 -12.64
CA MET A 18 -15.83 -25.94 -11.79
C MET A 18 -16.22 -26.82 -10.59
N GLY A 19 -17.50 -27.24 -10.50
CA GLY A 19 -17.99 -28.09 -9.41
C GLY A 19 -17.98 -27.40 -8.04
N ARG A 20 -17.94 -26.06 -8.00
CA ARG A 20 -17.89 -25.31 -6.75
C ARG A 20 -19.28 -25.20 -6.13
N ASN A 21 -19.34 -25.31 -4.81
CA ASN A 21 -20.57 -25.11 -4.04
C ASN A 21 -20.92 -23.61 -3.99
N GLN A 22 -22.14 -23.25 -4.42
CA GLN A 22 -22.62 -21.87 -4.42
C GLN A 22 -22.61 -21.26 -3.02
N THR A 23 -22.97 -22.01 -1.97
CA THR A 23 -22.99 -21.54 -0.58
C THR A 23 -21.60 -21.12 -0.11
N THR A 24 -20.57 -21.91 -0.41
CA THR A 24 -19.18 -21.55 -0.07
C THR A 24 -18.75 -20.28 -0.78
N GLN A 25 -19.21 -20.04 -2.01
CA GLN A 25 -18.89 -18.82 -2.76
C GLN A 25 -19.63 -17.60 -2.24
N HIS A 26 -20.89 -17.75 -1.82
CA HIS A 26 -21.62 -16.70 -1.13
C HIS A 26 -20.92 -16.33 0.18
N LEU A 27 -20.51 -17.32 0.97
CA LEU A 27 -19.73 -17.08 2.18
C LEU A 27 -18.39 -16.39 1.86
N PHE A 28 -17.70 -16.81 0.81
CA PHE A 28 -16.43 -16.20 0.42
C PHE A 28 -16.60 -14.76 -0.08
N ARG A 29 -17.71 -14.42 -0.75
CA ARG A 29 -18.07 -13.03 -1.10
C ARG A 29 -18.34 -12.15 0.12
N LEU A 30 -18.79 -12.73 1.24
CA LEU A 30 -18.92 -11.99 2.49
C LEU A 30 -17.57 -11.69 3.12
N VAL A 31 -16.54 -12.49 2.84
CA VAL A 31 -15.22 -12.38 3.48
C VAL A 31 -14.17 -11.70 2.59
N ALA A 32 -14.28 -11.82 1.26
CA ALA A 32 -13.33 -11.26 0.30
C ALA A 32 -13.99 -10.25 -0.64
N LEU A 33 -13.27 -9.16 -0.97
CA LEU A 33 -13.75 -8.07 -1.84
C LEU A 33 -14.00 -8.53 -3.28
N ALA A 34 -13.12 -9.39 -3.78
CA ALA A 34 -13.16 -9.95 -5.13
C ALA A 34 -12.73 -11.42 -5.06
N PRO A 35 -13.61 -12.32 -4.59
CA PRO A 35 -13.26 -13.69 -4.25
C PRO A 35 -12.79 -14.50 -5.46
N ASP A 36 -13.48 -14.37 -6.58
CA ASP A 36 -13.16 -15.02 -7.86
C ASP A 36 -11.80 -14.59 -8.41
N TRP A 37 -11.52 -13.29 -8.37
CA TRP A 37 -10.24 -12.73 -8.80
C TRP A 37 -9.09 -13.05 -7.84
N THR A 38 -9.37 -13.12 -6.53
CA THR A 38 -8.37 -13.53 -5.53
C THR A 38 -8.04 -15.02 -5.67
N GLU A 39 -9.06 -15.87 -5.86
CA GLU A 39 -8.91 -17.30 -6.10
C GLU A 39 -8.12 -17.57 -7.39
N SER A 40 -8.41 -16.86 -8.49
CA SER A 40 -7.69 -17.06 -9.76
C SER A 40 -6.20 -16.75 -9.63
N ASN A 41 -5.84 -15.66 -8.93
CA ASN A 41 -4.44 -15.30 -8.66
C ASN A 41 -3.71 -16.35 -7.82
N ILE A 42 -4.35 -16.85 -6.75
CA ILE A 42 -3.76 -17.90 -5.91
C ILE A 42 -3.61 -19.18 -6.71
N ARG A 43 -4.62 -19.56 -7.50
CA ARG A 43 -4.59 -20.78 -8.31
C ARG A 43 -3.53 -20.72 -9.40
N SER A 44 -3.42 -19.62 -10.14
CA SER A 44 -2.40 -19.46 -11.18
C SER A 44 -0.98 -19.52 -10.60
N MET A 45 -0.79 -18.98 -9.38
CA MET A 45 0.44 -19.11 -8.62
C MET A 45 0.70 -20.58 -8.23
N VAL A 46 -0.26 -21.26 -7.59
CA VAL A 46 -0.10 -22.67 -7.17
C VAL A 46 0.17 -23.57 -8.38
N LYS A 47 -0.49 -23.33 -9.51
CA LYS A 47 -0.26 -24.08 -10.76
C LYS A 47 1.14 -23.85 -11.32
N ALA A 48 1.77 -22.70 -11.12
CA ALA A 48 3.17 -22.48 -11.51
C ALA A 48 4.15 -23.44 -10.79
N PHE A 49 3.80 -23.93 -9.60
CA PHE A 49 4.60 -24.91 -8.86
C PHE A 49 4.31 -26.37 -9.24
N LYS A 50 3.26 -26.65 -10.03
CA LYS A 50 2.98 -28.01 -10.49
C LYS A 50 4.04 -28.50 -11.48
N ARG A 51 4.29 -29.81 -11.49
CA ARG A 51 5.13 -30.48 -12.50
C ARG A 51 4.35 -30.71 -13.80
N GLY A 52 5.07 -30.99 -14.88
CA GLY A 52 4.48 -31.25 -16.21
C GLY A 52 4.15 -30.00 -17.03
N ASN A 53 3.44 -30.22 -18.13
CA ASN A 53 3.17 -29.21 -19.16
C ASN A 53 2.32 -28.03 -18.63
N GLU A 54 1.32 -28.32 -17.77
CA GLU A 54 0.48 -27.27 -17.18
C GLU A 54 1.32 -26.29 -16.36
N GLY A 55 2.15 -26.78 -15.43
CA GLY A 55 2.99 -25.89 -14.62
C GLY A 55 4.06 -25.16 -15.44
N ALA A 56 4.60 -25.79 -16.49
CA ALA A 56 5.55 -25.13 -17.40
C ALA A 56 4.91 -23.93 -18.10
N MET A 57 3.65 -24.04 -18.50
CA MET A 57 2.89 -22.94 -19.09
C MET A 57 2.70 -21.80 -18.09
N TYR A 58 2.28 -22.06 -16.84
CA TYR A 58 2.13 -21.01 -15.82
C TYR A 58 3.46 -20.35 -15.42
N ARG A 59 4.56 -21.12 -15.31
CA ARG A 59 5.90 -20.54 -15.10
C ARG A 59 6.30 -19.62 -16.24
N THR A 60 6.01 -20.01 -17.47
CA THR A 60 6.27 -19.17 -18.66
C THR A 60 5.43 -17.90 -18.64
N PHE A 61 4.15 -18.01 -18.27
CA PHE A 61 3.26 -16.86 -18.11
C PHE A 61 3.80 -15.86 -17.08
N TRP A 62 4.09 -16.32 -15.85
CA TRP A 62 4.65 -15.48 -14.79
C TRP A 62 6.04 -14.94 -15.14
N GLY A 63 6.88 -15.73 -15.79
CA GLY A 63 8.19 -15.30 -16.27
C GLY A 63 8.09 -14.18 -17.31
N ARG A 64 7.15 -14.27 -18.26
CA ARG A 64 6.90 -13.21 -19.25
C ARG A 64 6.41 -11.93 -18.59
N ILE A 65 5.52 -12.01 -17.60
CA ILE A 65 5.06 -10.85 -16.83
C ILE A 65 6.24 -10.22 -16.08
N ALA A 66 7.02 -11.02 -15.36
CA ALA A 66 8.17 -10.54 -14.60
C ALA A 66 9.19 -9.84 -15.50
N ILE A 67 9.51 -10.42 -16.65
CA ILE A 67 10.46 -9.83 -17.62
C ILE A 67 9.90 -8.54 -18.21
N LYS A 68 8.69 -8.56 -18.80
CA LYS A 68 8.13 -7.38 -19.49
C LYS A 68 7.93 -6.22 -18.52
N MET A 69 7.34 -6.49 -17.36
CA MET A 69 7.04 -5.45 -16.39
C MET A 69 8.29 -5.00 -15.64
N GLY A 70 9.22 -5.90 -15.33
CA GLY A 70 10.51 -5.56 -14.75
C GLY A 70 11.34 -4.68 -15.69
N ALA A 71 11.41 -5.03 -16.98
CA ALA A 71 12.07 -4.23 -18.00
C ALA A 71 11.42 -2.84 -18.15
N ALA A 72 10.08 -2.76 -18.17
CA ALA A 72 9.37 -1.49 -18.19
C ALA A 72 9.70 -0.64 -16.96
N THR A 73 9.65 -1.21 -15.74
CA THR A 73 10.02 -0.50 -14.51
C THR A 73 11.46 0.01 -14.55
N ILE A 74 12.42 -0.79 -15.04
CA ILE A 74 13.82 -0.38 -15.20
C ILE A 74 13.94 0.78 -16.19
N LEU A 75 13.31 0.67 -17.36
CA LEU A 75 13.34 1.69 -18.39
C LEU A 75 12.77 3.01 -17.89
N PHE A 76 11.60 2.99 -17.25
CA PHE A 76 10.99 4.20 -16.69
C PHE A 76 11.84 4.78 -15.55
N ASN A 77 12.44 3.96 -14.69
CA ASN A 77 13.35 4.47 -13.65
C ASN A 77 14.63 5.08 -14.23
N LEU A 78 15.14 4.55 -15.35
CA LEU A 78 16.27 5.13 -16.08
C LEU A 78 15.87 6.49 -16.69
N MET A 79 14.69 6.57 -17.31
CA MET A 79 14.15 7.84 -17.81
C MET A 79 13.97 8.86 -16.68
N MET A 80 13.40 8.46 -15.54
CA MET A 80 13.23 9.32 -14.37
C MET A 80 14.56 9.78 -13.76
N ALA A 81 15.64 9.01 -13.91
CA ALA A 81 16.97 9.43 -13.47
C ALA A 81 17.51 10.61 -14.30
N GLY A 82 17.05 10.81 -15.53
CA GLY A 82 17.41 11.99 -16.33
C GLY A 82 16.79 13.31 -15.85
N PHE A 83 15.76 13.26 -14.98
CA PHE A 83 15.01 14.45 -14.54
C PHE A 83 15.42 14.99 -13.16
N ASP A 84 16.37 14.36 -12.45
CA ASP A 84 16.79 14.76 -11.09
C ASP A 84 18.13 14.09 -10.73
N ASP A 85 18.93 14.70 -9.86
CA ASP A 85 20.37 14.43 -9.63
C ASP A 85 20.71 13.02 -9.05
N ASP A 86 19.71 12.19 -8.81
CA ASP A 86 19.88 10.82 -8.32
C ASP A 86 20.18 9.85 -9.49
N ASP A 87 21.41 9.32 -9.53
CA ASP A 87 21.78 8.20 -10.43
C ASP A 87 20.82 7.01 -10.30
N PHE A 88 20.62 6.27 -11.40
CA PHE A 88 19.76 5.07 -11.45
C PHE A 88 20.05 4.08 -10.31
N ILE A 89 21.33 3.77 -10.06
CA ILE A 89 21.73 2.84 -8.99
C ILE A 89 21.36 3.39 -7.60
N LYS A 90 21.50 4.70 -7.36
CA LYS A 90 21.11 5.34 -6.10
C LYS A 90 19.60 5.27 -5.90
N ARG A 91 18.80 5.50 -6.95
CA ARG A 91 17.33 5.37 -6.91
C ARG A 91 16.91 3.95 -6.55
N TYR A 92 17.48 2.96 -7.23
CA TYR A 92 17.18 1.56 -6.96
C TYR A 92 17.53 1.16 -5.52
N LYS A 93 18.70 1.59 -5.00
CA LYS A 93 19.09 1.39 -3.60
C LYS A 93 18.11 2.04 -2.62
N LYS A 94 17.69 3.28 -2.89
CA LYS A 94 16.71 4.00 -2.06
C LYS A 94 15.34 3.30 -2.07
N ALA A 95 14.91 2.81 -3.22
CA ALA A 95 13.69 2.02 -3.36
C ALA A 95 13.78 0.67 -2.62
N TRP A 96 14.94 -0.01 -2.69
CA TRP A 96 15.19 -1.24 -1.92
C TRP A 96 15.10 -0.99 -0.41
N VAL A 97 15.77 0.07 0.07
CA VAL A 97 15.75 0.47 1.49
C VAL A 97 14.34 0.88 1.96
N ALA A 98 13.52 1.44 1.07
CA ALA A 98 12.14 1.79 1.36
C ALA A 98 11.26 0.57 1.67
N GLY A 99 11.69 -0.65 1.31
CA GLY A 99 11.02 -1.91 1.61
C GLY A 99 9.78 -2.15 0.74
N ASN A 100 8.88 -3.04 1.17
CA ASN A 100 7.57 -3.28 0.54
C ASN A 100 7.60 -3.45 -1.00
N LEU A 101 8.67 -4.06 -1.52
CA LEU A 101 8.88 -4.27 -2.95
C LEU A 101 8.86 -2.97 -3.79
N LYS A 102 9.27 -1.83 -3.21
CA LYS A 102 9.36 -0.53 -3.91
C LYS A 102 10.41 -0.51 -5.00
N TRP A 103 11.40 -1.38 -4.95
CA TRP A 103 12.37 -1.58 -6.05
C TRP A 103 11.73 -2.11 -7.34
N LEU A 104 10.52 -2.69 -7.26
CA LEU A 104 9.70 -3.09 -8.41
C LEU A 104 8.73 -1.98 -8.86
N ASP A 105 8.74 -0.80 -8.22
CA ASP A 105 7.92 0.34 -8.61
C ASP A 105 8.73 1.36 -9.42
N ILE A 106 8.03 2.18 -10.21
CA ILE A 106 8.60 3.33 -10.90
C ILE A 106 8.68 4.48 -9.89
N ASP A 107 9.87 5.02 -9.69
CA ASP A 107 10.13 6.17 -8.82
C ASP A 107 9.76 7.47 -9.55
N ILE A 108 8.53 7.92 -9.32
CA ILE A 108 7.95 9.14 -9.88
C ILE A 108 8.26 10.37 -9.00
N THR A 109 9.22 10.28 -8.07
CA THR A 109 9.64 11.42 -7.24
C THR A 109 10.09 12.64 -8.05
N PRO A 110 10.80 12.53 -9.20
CA PRO A 110 11.16 13.70 -10.00
C PRO A 110 9.93 14.48 -10.49
N LEU A 111 8.92 13.78 -11.00
CA LEU A 111 7.65 14.40 -11.42
C LEU A 111 6.93 15.06 -10.24
N TYR A 112 6.90 14.39 -9.08
CA TYR A 112 6.34 14.98 -7.86
C TYR A 112 7.06 16.27 -7.43
N ARG A 113 8.41 16.29 -7.53
CA ARG A 113 9.23 17.47 -7.22
C ARG A 113 9.04 18.59 -8.24
N LEU A 114 8.92 18.25 -9.53
CA LEU A 114 8.61 19.20 -10.60
C LEU A 114 7.29 19.93 -10.32
N LEU A 115 6.30 19.24 -9.76
CA LEU A 115 5.01 19.79 -9.36
C LEU A 115 5.04 20.50 -7.98
N GLY A 116 6.22 20.84 -7.46
CA GLY A 116 6.41 21.56 -6.19
C GLY A 116 6.39 20.68 -4.92
N GLY A 117 6.31 19.35 -5.07
CA GLY A 117 6.38 18.43 -3.96
C GLY A 117 7.77 18.34 -3.31
N SER A 118 7.84 18.12 -2.00
CA SER A 118 9.12 17.97 -1.29
C SER A 118 9.06 17.01 -0.10
N GLY A 119 10.23 16.53 0.35
CA GLY A 119 10.39 15.73 1.58
C GLY A 119 9.80 14.31 1.55
N LYS A 120 9.24 13.88 0.42
CA LYS A 120 8.63 12.55 0.23
C LYS A 120 9.12 11.93 -1.06
N ARG A 121 9.24 10.59 -1.07
CA ARG A 121 9.41 9.80 -2.30
C ARG A 121 8.07 9.23 -2.73
N LYS A 122 7.84 9.23 -4.03
CA LYS A 122 6.62 8.75 -4.67
C LYS A 122 6.95 7.60 -5.60
N TYR A 123 6.18 6.52 -5.48
CA TYR A 123 6.36 5.31 -6.28
C TYR A 123 5.05 4.95 -6.95
N PHE A 124 5.09 4.65 -8.24
CA PHE A 124 3.99 4.18 -9.05
C PHE A 124 4.18 2.69 -9.40
N SER A 125 3.19 1.87 -9.04
CA SER A 125 3.27 0.42 -9.21
C SER A 125 2.65 -0.02 -10.53
N LEU A 126 3.49 -0.20 -11.56
CA LEU A 126 3.07 -0.78 -12.83
C LEU A 126 2.66 -2.26 -12.68
N ILE A 127 3.38 -3.00 -11.83
CA ILE A 127 3.18 -4.44 -11.59
C ILE A 127 1.96 -4.72 -10.70
N GLY A 128 1.44 -3.71 -10.01
CA GLY A 128 0.21 -3.74 -9.21
C GLY A 128 -0.09 -5.07 -8.51
N HIS A 129 -1.12 -5.75 -9.02
CA HIS A 129 -1.65 -7.01 -8.52
C HIS A 129 -0.72 -8.22 -8.70
N PHE A 130 0.19 -8.21 -9.67
CA PHE A 130 1.16 -9.29 -9.84
C PHE A 130 2.19 -9.35 -8.70
N LYS A 131 2.23 -8.34 -7.82
CA LYS A 131 2.99 -8.40 -6.56
C LYS A 131 2.27 -9.17 -5.47
N ASP A 132 0.98 -9.45 -5.62
CA ASP A 132 0.17 -10.03 -4.56
C ASP A 132 0.67 -11.41 -4.09
N PRO A 133 1.13 -12.34 -4.97
CA PRO A 133 1.82 -13.55 -4.54
C PRO A 133 2.96 -13.31 -3.55
N LEU A 134 3.87 -12.38 -3.88
CA LEU A 134 5.00 -12.02 -3.02
C LEU A 134 4.53 -11.36 -1.72
N LYS A 135 3.49 -10.52 -1.79
CA LYS A 135 2.89 -9.91 -0.58
C LYS A 135 2.25 -10.95 0.33
N PHE A 136 1.55 -11.94 -0.22
CA PHE A 136 0.96 -13.03 0.56
C PHE A 136 2.02 -13.89 1.23
N MET A 137 3.13 -14.17 0.55
CA MET A 137 4.26 -14.90 1.13
C MET A 137 4.96 -14.13 2.25
N LEU A 138 5.14 -12.82 2.09
CA LEU A 138 5.87 -11.98 3.06
C LEU A 138 4.97 -11.52 4.22
N HIS A 139 3.71 -11.24 3.94
CA HIS A 139 2.75 -10.61 4.85
C HIS A 139 1.33 -11.18 4.63
N PRO A 140 1.07 -12.45 5.01
CA PRO A 140 -0.20 -13.13 4.72
C PRO A 140 -1.41 -12.42 5.34
N ILE A 141 -1.33 -12.01 6.61
CA ILE A 141 -2.43 -11.34 7.33
C ILE A 141 -2.76 -10.00 6.68
N ARG A 142 -1.75 -9.17 6.41
CA ARG A 142 -1.94 -7.88 5.76
C ARG A 142 -2.49 -8.04 4.34
N SER A 143 -2.06 -9.06 3.62
CA SER A 143 -2.56 -9.37 2.28
C SER A 143 -4.01 -9.85 2.31
N ALA A 144 -4.39 -10.67 3.30
CA ALA A 144 -5.77 -11.06 3.52
C ALA A 144 -6.65 -9.83 3.83
N LYS A 145 -6.16 -8.90 4.67
CA LYS A 145 -6.83 -7.62 4.95
C LYS A 145 -7.08 -6.79 3.69
N TYR A 146 -6.11 -6.72 2.77
CA TYR A 146 -6.26 -6.02 1.48
C TYR A 146 -7.24 -6.67 0.51
N LYS A 147 -7.48 -7.97 0.65
CA LYS A 147 -8.42 -8.73 -0.18
C LYS A 147 -9.73 -9.02 0.52
N GLY A 148 -9.86 -8.64 1.79
CA GLY A 148 -11.05 -8.80 2.60
C GLY A 148 -12.20 -7.93 2.09
N SER A 149 -13.43 -8.39 2.29
CA SER A 149 -14.64 -7.58 2.09
C SER A 149 -14.61 -6.36 3.01
N VAL A 150 -15.55 -5.42 2.81
CA VAL A 150 -15.67 -4.25 3.69
C VAL A 150 -15.83 -4.69 5.16
N LEU A 151 -16.69 -5.67 5.44
CA LEU A 151 -16.91 -6.16 6.81
C LEU A 151 -15.69 -6.86 7.39
N THR A 152 -15.03 -7.72 6.60
CA THR A 152 -13.81 -8.40 7.05
C THR A 152 -12.68 -7.41 7.28
N ARG A 153 -12.56 -6.39 6.42
CA ARG A 153 -11.58 -5.32 6.59
C ARG A 153 -11.86 -4.54 7.88
N MET A 154 -13.09 -4.06 8.09
CA MET A 154 -13.50 -3.38 9.33
C MET A 154 -13.19 -4.21 10.58
N PHE A 155 -13.50 -5.51 10.56
CA PHE A 155 -13.19 -6.42 11.66
C PHE A 155 -11.69 -6.55 11.90
N LEU A 156 -10.90 -6.75 10.84
CA LEU A 156 -9.45 -6.85 10.95
C LEU A 156 -8.81 -5.51 11.36
N ASP A 157 -9.30 -4.38 10.88
CA ASP A 157 -8.91 -3.04 11.33
C ASP A 157 -9.20 -2.88 12.83
N ALA A 158 -10.39 -3.28 13.30
CA ALA A 158 -10.74 -3.25 14.73
C ALA A 158 -9.82 -4.13 15.60
N VAL A 159 -9.56 -5.37 15.17
CA VAL A 159 -8.71 -6.32 15.92
C VAL A 159 -7.24 -5.91 15.91
N THR A 160 -6.76 -5.33 14.81
CA THR A 160 -5.35 -4.90 14.71
C THR A 160 -5.12 -3.47 15.22
N GLY A 161 -6.15 -2.65 15.35
CA GLY A 161 -6.06 -1.20 15.60
C GLY A 161 -5.21 -0.41 14.61
N GLU A 162 -4.92 -1.04 13.48
CA GLU A 162 -4.22 -0.45 12.35
C GLU A 162 -5.18 -0.34 11.18
N ASP A 163 -4.96 0.65 10.32
CA ASP A 163 -5.66 0.81 9.06
C ASP A 163 -5.06 -0.06 7.94
N TRP A 164 -5.53 0.07 6.70
CA TRP A 164 -4.94 -0.68 5.57
C TRP A 164 -3.45 -0.35 5.33
N ALA A 165 -2.98 0.85 5.68
CA ALA A 165 -1.59 1.27 5.50
C ALA A 165 -0.69 0.94 6.71
N GLY A 166 -1.24 0.29 7.75
CA GLY A 166 -0.53 0.05 9.01
C GLY A 166 -0.37 1.31 9.86
N ARG A 167 -1.34 2.23 9.79
CA ARG A 167 -1.41 3.42 10.65
C ARG A 167 -2.36 3.14 11.79
N GLU A 168 -1.99 3.51 13.01
CA GLU A 168 -2.91 3.48 14.15
C GLU A 168 -4.04 4.50 13.97
N PHE A 169 -5.18 4.25 14.60
CA PHE A 169 -6.24 5.25 14.72
C PHE A 169 -5.86 6.35 15.72
N THR A 170 -6.32 7.58 15.49
CA THR A 170 -6.06 8.69 16.43
C THR A 170 -6.94 8.55 17.67
N THR A 171 -6.41 8.96 18.83
CA THR A 171 -7.22 9.06 20.04
C THR A 171 -8.20 10.23 19.90
N PHE A 172 -9.25 10.27 20.72
CA PHE A 172 -10.21 11.36 20.73
C PHE A 172 -9.53 12.71 20.95
N SER A 173 -8.57 12.78 21.88
CA SER A 173 -7.80 14.00 22.16
C SER A 173 -6.94 14.45 20.97
N GLU A 174 -6.30 13.52 20.26
CA GLU A 174 -5.56 13.80 19.03
C GLU A 174 -6.47 14.29 17.91
N LEU A 175 -7.65 13.66 17.76
CA LEU A 175 -8.62 13.97 16.71
C LEU A 175 -9.16 15.40 16.85
N ILE A 176 -9.48 15.85 18.06
CA ILE A 176 -9.94 17.23 18.30
C ILE A 176 -8.80 18.23 18.51
N GLY A 177 -7.57 17.73 18.70
CA GLY A 177 -6.35 18.51 18.84
C GLY A 177 -6.13 19.11 20.22
N ILE A 178 -6.63 18.46 21.28
CA ILE A 178 -6.38 18.81 22.68
C ILE A 178 -5.35 17.87 23.35
N ASP A 179 -4.68 17.02 22.58
CA ASP A 179 -3.65 16.13 23.11
C ASP A 179 -2.45 16.93 23.61
N ASP A 180 -2.09 16.78 24.89
CA ASP A 180 -0.85 17.35 25.42
C ASP A 180 0.28 16.32 25.34
N LYS A 181 1.18 16.52 24.36
CA LYS A 181 2.42 15.73 24.19
C LYS A 181 3.67 16.52 24.60
N GLY A 182 3.48 17.64 25.29
CA GLY A 182 4.52 18.60 25.61
C GLY A 182 5.08 19.31 24.38
N LYS A 183 6.23 19.95 24.55
CA LYS A 183 6.90 20.74 23.50
C LYS A 183 8.09 20.01 22.90
N TYR A 184 8.43 20.33 21.65
CA TYR A 184 9.67 19.84 21.05
C TYR A 184 10.88 20.47 21.78
N VAL A 185 11.84 19.63 22.16
CA VAL A 185 13.07 20.10 22.82
C VAL A 185 14.07 20.63 21.79
N THR A 186 14.00 20.13 20.55
CA THR A 186 14.92 20.47 19.47
C THR A 186 14.18 21.01 18.25
N THR A 187 14.86 21.82 17.45
CA THR A 187 14.33 22.30 16.17
C THR A 187 14.73 21.32 15.07
N SER A 188 13.75 20.81 14.32
CA SER A 188 13.96 19.99 13.14
C SER A 188 13.31 20.65 11.93
N ARG A 189 14.10 21.43 11.17
CA ARG A 189 13.66 21.99 9.87
C ARG A 189 13.12 20.91 8.94
N ARG A 190 13.65 19.69 9.06
CA ARG A 190 13.28 18.55 8.23
C ARG A 190 11.91 17.96 8.56
N GLN A 191 11.57 17.86 9.83
CA GLN A 191 10.26 17.37 10.29
C GLN A 191 9.26 18.53 10.43
N GLY A 192 9.66 19.75 10.08
CA GLY A 192 8.84 20.94 10.11
C GLY A 192 8.37 21.28 11.52
N TYR A 193 9.26 21.16 12.51
CA TYR A 193 8.98 21.67 13.86
C TYR A 193 10.16 22.43 14.45
N ARG A 194 9.88 23.31 15.40
CA ARG A 194 10.85 24.11 16.15
C ARG A 194 10.83 23.76 17.63
N ALA A 195 11.98 23.94 18.29
CA ALA A 195 12.05 23.83 19.74
C ALA A 195 11.06 24.82 20.38
N GLY A 196 10.29 24.34 21.37
CA GLY A 196 9.22 25.11 22.01
C GLY A 196 7.85 24.99 21.33
N GLU A 197 7.75 24.48 20.10
CA GLU A 197 6.45 24.20 19.49
C GLU A 197 5.76 23.03 20.19
N GLU A 198 4.45 23.11 20.33
CA GLU A 198 3.64 22.05 20.92
C GLU A 198 3.62 20.82 19.99
N LYS A 199 3.86 19.65 20.58
CA LYS A 199 3.72 18.37 19.88
C LYS A 199 2.25 18.00 19.69
N GLY A 200 1.41 18.49 20.60
CA GLY A 200 -0.05 18.37 20.57
C GLY A 200 -0.71 19.09 19.40
N GLY A 201 -1.94 18.75 19.10
CA GLY A 201 -2.77 19.44 18.10
C GLY A 201 -2.40 19.16 16.64
N ARG A 202 -1.23 18.58 16.36
CA ARG A 202 -0.76 18.31 14.99
C ARG A 202 -1.58 17.27 14.22
N LEU A 203 -2.35 16.46 14.95
CA LEU A 203 -3.22 15.42 14.39
C LEU A 203 -4.70 15.84 14.35
N LYS A 204 -5.00 17.11 14.64
CA LYS A 204 -6.38 17.62 14.62
C LYS A 204 -7.06 17.33 13.27
N GLY A 205 -8.16 16.59 13.31
CA GLY A 205 -8.94 16.16 12.15
C GLY A 205 -8.37 14.95 11.40
N ALA A 206 -7.16 14.48 11.73
CA ALA A 206 -6.63 13.24 11.18
C ALA A 206 -7.27 12.03 11.87
N LEU A 207 -7.69 11.04 11.09
CA LEU A 207 -8.31 9.81 11.61
C LEU A 207 -7.27 8.73 11.95
N THR A 208 -6.05 8.87 11.43
CA THR A 208 -4.98 7.88 11.57
C THR A 208 -3.61 8.55 11.76
N LYS A 209 -2.68 7.86 12.42
CA LYS A 209 -1.32 8.31 12.70
C LYS A 209 -0.29 7.20 12.44
N TYR A 210 0.92 7.60 12.07
CA TYR A 210 2.04 6.65 12.00
C TYR A 210 2.67 6.50 13.39
N THR A 211 2.63 5.30 13.93
CA THR A 211 3.27 4.91 15.17
C THR A 211 4.56 4.13 14.90
N THR A 212 5.41 4.03 15.91
CA THR A 212 6.51 3.03 15.95
C THR A 212 6.21 1.89 16.91
N GLY A 213 5.11 1.98 17.67
CA GLY A 213 4.60 0.89 18.51
C GLY A 213 4.00 -0.22 17.65
N GLY A 214 4.01 -1.45 18.17
CA GLY A 214 3.25 -2.53 17.55
C GLY A 214 1.74 -2.27 17.69
N ALA A 215 0.98 -2.70 16.71
CA ALA A 215 -0.47 -2.60 16.69
C ALA A 215 -1.12 -3.24 17.94
N SER A 216 -2.01 -2.50 18.61
CA SER A 216 -2.97 -3.02 19.61
C SER A 216 -4.39 -2.97 19.02
N PRO A 217 -5.35 -3.81 19.47
CA PRO A 217 -6.75 -3.67 19.09
C PRO A 217 -7.27 -2.24 19.35
N VAL A 218 -8.28 -1.79 18.59
CA VAL A 218 -8.87 -0.46 18.73
C VAL A 218 -9.30 -0.21 20.18
N GLU A 219 -8.73 0.82 20.78
CA GLU A 219 -9.04 1.26 22.14
C GLU A 219 -10.30 2.15 22.16
N TYR A 220 -10.93 2.29 23.34
CA TYR A 220 -12.15 3.09 23.48
C TYR A 220 -11.96 4.56 23.08
N ASP A 221 -10.78 5.12 23.32
CA ASP A 221 -10.44 6.48 22.93
C ASP A 221 -10.19 6.64 21.41
N GLN A 222 -9.92 5.54 20.70
CA GLN A 222 -9.77 5.48 19.24
C GLN A 222 -11.08 5.16 18.51
N ALA A 223 -12.12 4.72 19.23
CA ALA A 223 -13.36 4.24 18.61
C ALA A 223 -14.01 5.26 17.66
N LEU A 224 -14.00 6.55 18.00
CA LEU A 224 -14.57 7.59 17.15
C LEU A 224 -13.80 7.76 15.84
N SER A 225 -12.47 7.82 15.88
CA SER A 225 -11.66 7.98 14.67
C SER A 225 -11.73 6.73 13.79
N PHE A 226 -11.80 5.54 14.38
CA PHE A 226 -12.09 4.27 13.69
C PHE A 226 -13.43 4.31 12.96
N ILE A 227 -14.54 4.67 13.63
CA ILE A 227 -15.87 4.73 12.99
C ILE A 227 -15.88 5.72 11.83
N LEU A 228 -15.34 6.92 12.03
CA LEU A 228 -15.25 7.94 10.98
C LEU A 228 -14.36 7.47 9.82
N TYR A 229 -13.29 6.72 10.12
CA TYR A 229 -12.42 6.14 9.12
C TYR A 229 -13.16 5.13 8.26
N GLU A 230 -13.95 4.23 8.87
CA GLU A 230 -14.71 3.23 8.13
C GLU A 230 -15.84 3.84 7.30
N LEU A 231 -16.52 4.86 7.83
CA LEU A 231 -17.51 5.63 7.05
C LEU A 231 -16.87 6.28 5.82
N ARG A 232 -15.65 6.83 5.97
CA ARG A 232 -14.86 7.34 4.84
C ARG A 232 -14.44 6.21 3.91
N SER A 233 -13.95 5.09 4.43
CA SER A 233 -13.42 3.94 3.68
C SER A 233 -14.47 3.22 2.83
N ALA A 234 -15.75 3.42 3.16
CA ALA A 234 -16.91 2.94 2.41
C ALA A 234 -17.31 3.84 1.22
N GLN A 235 -16.83 5.09 1.15
CA GLN A 235 -17.12 6.00 0.04
C GLN A 235 -16.34 5.63 -1.23
N PRO A 236 -16.73 6.14 -2.42
CA PRO A 236 -15.91 6.00 -3.63
C PRO A 236 -14.50 6.58 -3.47
N ILE A 237 -13.49 6.00 -4.15
CA ILE A 237 -12.07 6.34 -3.94
C ILE A 237 -11.75 7.82 -4.21
N GLN A 238 -12.50 8.48 -5.09
CA GLN A 238 -12.39 9.91 -5.39
C GLN A 238 -12.81 10.74 -4.19
N VAL A 239 -13.96 10.40 -3.59
CA VAL A 239 -14.47 11.06 -2.37
C VAL A 239 -13.51 10.83 -1.20
N GLN A 240 -13.01 9.60 -1.04
CA GLN A 240 -11.98 9.29 -0.04
C GLN A 240 -10.77 10.20 -0.19
N SER A 241 -10.22 10.29 -1.41
CA SER A 241 -9.00 11.06 -1.70
C SER A 241 -9.20 12.56 -1.44
N VAL A 242 -10.37 13.12 -1.79
CA VAL A 242 -10.71 14.52 -1.51
C VAL A 242 -10.82 14.77 -0.01
N ILE A 243 -11.54 13.93 0.75
CA ILE A 243 -11.67 14.08 2.20
C ILE A 243 -10.29 13.99 2.86
N THR A 244 -9.47 12.98 2.51
CA THR A 244 -8.12 12.80 3.08
C THR A 244 -7.17 13.94 2.70
N PHE A 245 -7.35 14.59 1.54
CA PHE A 245 -6.61 15.79 1.18
C PHE A 245 -7.04 17.00 2.03
N LEU A 246 -8.36 17.23 2.17
CA LEU A 246 -8.90 18.33 2.98
C LEU A 246 -8.54 18.21 4.46
N THR A 247 -8.40 17.00 4.99
CA THR A 247 -7.92 16.76 6.37
C THR A 247 -6.40 16.83 6.52
N GLY A 248 -5.65 17.03 5.43
CA GLY A 248 -4.18 17.11 5.45
C GLY A 248 -3.46 15.76 5.64
N GLU A 249 -4.19 14.63 5.64
CA GLU A 249 -3.64 13.28 5.72
C GLU A 249 -2.95 12.86 4.40
N MET A 250 -3.37 13.45 3.27
CA MET A 250 -2.86 13.17 1.92
C MET A 250 -2.44 14.46 1.23
N ASP A 251 -1.38 14.42 0.42
CA ASP A 251 -1.01 15.58 -0.41
C ASP A 251 -1.77 15.59 -1.75
N ALA A 252 -1.84 16.76 -2.39
CA ALA A 252 -2.59 16.96 -3.62
C ALA A 252 -2.18 15.98 -4.74
N PHE A 253 -0.88 15.67 -4.84
CA PHE A 253 -0.38 14.73 -5.85
C PHE A 253 -0.95 13.32 -5.65
N ASP A 254 -0.93 12.81 -4.41
CA ASP A 254 -1.53 11.52 -4.09
C ASP A 254 -3.04 11.54 -4.31
N ALA A 255 -3.72 12.64 -3.96
CA ALA A 255 -5.15 12.76 -4.12
C ALA A 255 -5.56 12.69 -5.60
N ILE A 256 -4.89 13.45 -6.47
CA ILE A 256 -5.14 13.45 -7.92
C ILE A 256 -4.81 12.08 -8.52
N SER A 257 -3.60 11.56 -8.25
CA SER A 257 -3.16 10.30 -8.87
C SER A 257 -4.02 9.11 -8.46
N LYS A 258 -4.39 8.99 -7.18
CA LYS A 258 -5.28 7.91 -6.72
C LYS A 258 -6.71 8.08 -7.22
N SER A 259 -7.20 9.31 -7.35
CA SER A 259 -8.52 9.57 -7.96
C SER A 259 -8.56 9.19 -9.43
N ALA A 260 -7.43 9.32 -10.14
CA ALA A 260 -7.24 8.83 -11.50
C ALA A 260 -7.01 7.30 -11.59
N GLY A 261 -7.10 6.57 -10.47
CA GLY A 261 -6.90 5.12 -10.42
C GLY A 261 -5.43 4.68 -10.47
N LEU A 262 -4.47 5.60 -10.35
CA LEU A 262 -3.06 5.26 -10.32
C LEU A 262 -2.68 4.66 -8.97
N MET A 263 -1.94 3.54 -9.00
CA MET A 263 -1.40 2.90 -7.81
C MET A 263 -0.13 3.62 -7.33
N THR A 264 -0.30 4.83 -6.80
CA THR A 264 0.78 5.62 -6.20
C THR A 264 0.92 5.33 -4.72
N SER A 265 2.15 5.43 -4.23
CA SER A 265 2.49 5.20 -2.84
C SER A 265 3.60 6.14 -2.40
N THR A 266 3.55 6.49 -1.12
CA THR A 266 4.37 7.54 -0.56
C THR A 266 5.24 6.99 0.55
N LYS A 267 6.53 7.33 0.54
CA LYS A 267 7.45 7.08 1.64
C LYS A 267 8.03 8.41 2.10
N LYS A 268 7.85 8.74 3.39
CA LYS A 268 8.57 9.87 4.00
C LYS A 268 10.08 9.60 3.89
N GLU A 269 10.83 10.57 3.40
CA GLU A 269 12.25 10.37 3.17
C GLU A 269 12.98 10.38 4.51
N ASP A 270 13.38 9.19 4.99
CA ASP A 270 14.20 9.10 6.18
C ASP A 270 15.70 9.28 5.88
N LYS A 271 16.19 10.52 5.82
CA LYS A 271 17.61 10.84 5.58
C LYS A 271 18.54 10.17 6.61
N GLU A 272 18.08 9.90 7.84
CA GLU A 272 18.94 9.29 8.86
C GLU A 272 19.07 7.78 8.67
N THR A 273 17.96 7.08 8.44
CA THR A 273 17.99 5.64 8.09
C THR A 273 18.74 5.41 6.79
N THR A 274 18.57 6.31 5.81
CA THR A 274 19.28 6.24 4.53
C THR A 274 20.79 6.39 4.73
N ARG A 275 21.25 7.34 5.56
CA ARG A 275 22.67 7.51 5.90
C ARG A 275 23.25 6.29 6.65
N LYS A 276 22.55 5.77 7.67
CA LYS A 276 23.02 4.61 8.45
C LYS A 276 23.10 3.34 7.58
N LYS A 277 22.08 3.05 6.77
CA LYS A 277 22.07 1.88 5.87
C LYS A 277 23.06 2.02 4.71
N ALA A 278 23.26 3.23 4.16
CA ALA A 278 24.26 3.45 3.12
C ALA A 278 25.69 3.18 3.61
N LYS A 279 26.01 3.57 4.86
CA LYS A 279 27.30 3.23 5.48
C LYS A 279 27.50 1.73 5.69
N PHE A 280 26.44 0.98 5.95
CA PHE A 280 26.50 -0.48 6.12
C PHE A 280 26.76 -1.21 4.80
N ILE A 281 26.26 -0.70 3.67
CA ILE A 281 26.44 -1.33 2.33
C ILE A 281 27.80 -0.98 1.70
N GLN A 282 28.48 0.08 2.19
CA GLN A 282 29.82 0.46 1.74
C GLN A 282 30.95 -0.26 2.47
N ARG A 283 30.62 -1.05 3.49
CA ARG A 283 31.54 -1.98 4.17
C ARG A 283 31.32 -3.37 3.62
#